data_AF-A0AAD8ZJ22-F1
#
_entry.id   AF-A0AAD8ZJ22-F1
#
_cell.length_a   1.000
_cell.length_b   1.000
_cell.length_c   1.000
_cell.angle_alpha   90.00
_cell.angle_beta   90.00
_cell.angle_gamma   90.00
#
_symmetry.space_group_name_H-M   'P 1'
#
loop_
_entity.id
_entity.type
_entity.pdbx_description
1 polymer ?
#
loop_
_entity_poly.entity_id
_entity_poly.type
_entity_poly.pdbx_seq_one_letter_code
_entity_poly.pdbx_strand_id
1 'polypeptide(L)'
;MSAKAISEQTGKEFLYKYICTTAVVQNRFRYANVTAATDWGQLVQDHPWLLTEVGPLIVARDQAHDDGIISKLDNDGGAGSSCAVIGVHAVSMLAWGGMYTVLTMTERLVVKPDQLIKRRGKLGLVGVDLDLQGVKEWLKPRLMKETLVGKAKGFLKNFLIEPFVPHKQEEEFYVCIYAAREGDYLLFHHEGGVDVGDVDSKAQKLLVGVNEKLHPDSIRQKLLSHAPAAKKDMLSSFLMGLFNLYEDLYFTYLEINPLVVSQDEVYVLDMAAKIDATADYLCKAKWGDVEFPPPFGREAYPEEAYIADLDAKSGASLKLTLLNPHGRIWTMVAGGGASVVYSDTICDLGGVNDLANYGEYSGAPSEQQTYDYAKTILSLMTREKHPDGKVLIIGGSIANFTNVAATFKGIVRAIRDYQVPLKEHEVTIFVRRGGPNYQEGLRVMGEVGKTTGIPIHVFGTETHMTAIVGMALGHRPIASEPRVAVHTANFLLNTSGSTSTPASSRSDTFSDARSEAGAPPARPGASAVSTAKATTLFNRHTKAIVWGMQTRAVQGMLDFDYVCSRNEPSVTAMVYPFTGDHKQKFYWGHKEILLPVYKNMSDAMKKHPEVDVLISFASLRSAYDSTMETLQYAQV
;
A
#
# COMPACT_ATOMS: atom_id res chain seq x y z
N MET A 1 1.93 -6.18 1.39
CA MET A 1 1.91 -5.41 0.12
C MET A 1 0.59 -4.69 0.07
N SER A 2 0.58 -3.37 -0.10
CA SER A 2 -0.55 -2.59 0.43
C SER A 2 -0.92 -1.40 -0.44
N ALA A 3 -2.22 -1.28 -0.68
CA ALA A 3 -2.89 -0.02 -0.97
C ALA A 3 -2.44 1.06 0.03
N LYS A 4 -1.92 2.18 -0.48
CA LYS A 4 -1.51 3.33 0.33
C LYS A 4 -2.42 4.51 0.02
N ALA A 5 -2.81 5.25 1.06
CA ALA A 5 -3.55 6.48 0.89
C ALA A 5 -2.67 7.56 0.27
N ILE A 6 -3.28 8.38 -0.57
CA ILE A 6 -2.68 9.60 -1.14
C ILE A 6 -3.44 10.81 -0.60
N SER A 7 -2.79 11.98 -0.62
CA SER A 7 -3.44 13.24 -0.23
C SER A 7 -4.59 13.58 -1.19
N GLU A 8 -5.49 14.45 -0.74
CA GLU A 8 -6.58 14.96 -1.59
C GLU A 8 -6.00 15.70 -2.81
N GLN A 9 -4.96 16.51 -2.59
CA GLN A 9 -4.26 17.22 -3.66
C GLN A 9 -3.74 16.25 -4.73
N THR A 10 -3.02 15.19 -4.34
CA THR A 10 -2.48 14.20 -5.28
C THR A 10 -3.59 13.46 -6.03
N GLY A 11 -4.67 13.10 -5.33
CA GLY A 11 -5.83 12.46 -5.96
C GLY A 11 -6.47 13.36 -7.03
N LYS A 12 -6.70 14.62 -6.70
CA LYS A 12 -7.26 15.62 -7.63
C LYS A 12 -6.32 15.91 -8.80
N GLU A 13 -5.01 15.98 -8.55
CA GLU A 13 -4.02 16.16 -9.59
C GLU A 13 -4.05 15.00 -10.61
N PHE A 14 -4.12 13.76 -10.14
CA PHE A 14 -4.30 12.59 -11.01
C PHE A 14 -5.61 12.66 -11.79
N LEU A 15 -6.71 13.01 -11.11
CA LEU A 15 -8.01 13.19 -11.75
C LEU A 15 -7.92 14.22 -12.88
N TYR A 16 -7.42 15.43 -12.62
CA TYR A 16 -7.38 16.49 -13.62
C TYR A 16 -6.40 16.22 -14.78
N LYS A 17 -5.32 15.48 -14.53
CA LYS A 17 -4.38 15.09 -15.60
C LYS A 17 -4.93 14.01 -16.52
N TYR A 18 -5.63 13.02 -15.97
CA TYR A 18 -5.87 11.76 -16.68
C TYR A 18 -7.33 11.41 -16.91
N ILE A 19 -8.30 12.12 -16.31
CA ILE A 19 -9.71 11.79 -16.54
C ILE A 19 -10.11 12.11 -17.98
N CYS A 20 -10.65 11.10 -18.66
CA CYS A 20 -11.22 11.24 -20.00
C CYS A 20 -12.74 11.14 -19.90
N THR A 21 -13.41 12.28 -19.92
CA THR A 21 -14.88 12.37 -19.85
C THR A 21 -15.38 13.48 -20.78
N THR A 22 -16.61 13.34 -21.27
CA THR A 22 -17.28 14.42 -22.02
C THR A 22 -17.94 15.43 -21.10
N ALA A 23 -18.05 15.14 -19.80
CA ALA A 23 -18.54 16.09 -18.80
C ALA A 23 -17.51 17.21 -18.59
N VAL A 24 -17.97 18.46 -18.48
CA VAL A 24 -17.08 19.61 -18.23
C VAL A 24 -16.66 19.58 -16.76
N VAL A 25 -15.41 19.17 -16.50
CA VAL A 25 -14.82 19.20 -15.17
C VAL A 25 -14.23 20.59 -14.91
N GLN A 26 -14.82 21.32 -13.97
CA GLN A 26 -14.42 22.67 -13.62
C GLN A 26 -13.37 22.71 -12.51
N ASN A 27 -12.78 23.89 -12.31
CA ASN A 27 -11.73 24.15 -11.33
C ASN A 27 -10.48 23.25 -11.44
N ARG A 28 -10.20 22.76 -12.65
CA ARG A 28 -8.99 21.98 -12.95
C ARG A 28 -7.73 22.73 -12.52
N PHE A 29 -6.93 22.08 -11.68
CA PHE A 29 -5.68 22.62 -11.13
C PHE A 29 -5.83 23.92 -10.31
N ARG A 30 -7.05 24.26 -9.88
CA ARG A 30 -7.31 25.42 -9.02
C ARG A 30 -7.28 25.01 -7.55
N TYR A 31 -6.08 24.67 -7.10
CA TYR A 31 -5.80 24.42 -5.69
C TYR A 31 -4.45 25.02 -5.32
N ALA A 32 -4.30 25.45 -4.07
CA ALA A 32 -3.07 26.02 -3.54
C ALA A 32 -2.74 25.37 -2.19
N ASN A 33 -1.50 24.92 -2.02
CA ASN A 33 -1.06 24.27 -0.79
C ASN A 33 -0.46 25.31 0.17
N VAL A 34 -0.85 25.24 1.45
CA VAL A 34 -0.31 26.09 2.52
C VAL A 34 0.29 25.24 3.64
N THR A 35 1.54 25.55 3.95
CA THR A 35 2.30 25.03 5.09
C THR A 35 2.87 26.17 5.94
N ALA A 36 3.55 25.85 7.04
CA ALA A 36 4.24 26.84 7.86
C ALA A 36 5.35 27.60 7.12
N ALA A 37 5.88 27.04 6.02
CA ALA A 37 6.95 27.62 5.22
C ALA A 37 6.45 28.42 4.00
N THR A 38 5.13 28.50 3.80
CA THR A 38 4.56 29.15 2.62
C THR A 38 4.81 30.66 2.62
N ASP A 39 5.45 31.15 1.55
CA ASP A 39 5.49 32.57 1.22
C ASP A 39 4.19 32.95 0.49
N TRP A 40 3.37 33.78 1.14
CA TRP A 40 2.09 34.22 0.58
C TRP A 40 2.23 35.10 -0.67
N GLY A 41 3.34 35.83 -0.82
CA GLY A 41 3.61 36.63 -2.01
C GLY A 41 3.86 35.73 -3.22
N GLN A 42 4.70 34.70 -3.05
CA GLN A 42 4.94 33.70 -4.09
C GLN A 42 3.68 32.89 -4.40
N LEU A 43 2.95 32.44 -3.37
CA LEU A 43 1.71 31.66 -3.54
C LEU A 43 0.69 32.38 -4.43
N VAL A 44 0.54 33.69 -4.25
CA VAL A 44 -0.37 34.51 -5.05
C VAL A 44 0.15 34.72 -6.48
N GLN A 45 1.46 34.79 -6.67
CA GLN A 45 2.06 34.86 -8.01
C GLN A 45 1.84 33.55 -8.79
N ASP A 46 2.01 32.41 -8.11
CA ASP A 46 1.81 31.08 -8.70
C ASP A 46 0.32 30.77 -8.93
N HIS A 47 -0.55 31.33 -8.09
CA HIS A 47 -2.00 31.12 -8.11
C HIS A 47 -2.76 32.46 -8.12
N PRO A 48 -2.73 33.22 -9.23
CA PRO A 48 -3.35 34.55 -9.31
C PRO A 48 -4.86 34.54 -9.11
N TRP A 49 -5.49 33.38 -9.30
CA TRP A 49 -6.90 33.18 -9.02
C TRP A 49 -7.30 33.36 -7.55
N LEU A 50 -6.35 33.29 -6.61
CA LEU A 50 -6.59 33.60 -5.20
C LEU A 50 -7.00 35.07 -4.96
N LEU A 51 -6.74 35.95 -5.92
CA LEU A 51 -7.07 37.38 -5.87
C LEU A 51 -8.09 37.81 -6.93
N THR A 52 -8.57 36.90 -7.77
CA THR A 52 -9.36 37.31 -8.95
C THR A 52 -10.66 37.98 -8.52
N GLU A 53 -10.89 39.17 -9.05
CA GLU A 53 -12.15 39.90 -8.93
C GLU A 53 -13.13 39.35 -9.96
N VAL A 54 -14.27 38.85 -9.50
CA VAL A 54 -15.41 38.48 -10.36
C VAL A 54 -16.11 39.78 -10.77
N GLY A 55 -16.22 40.03 -12.08
CA GLY A 55 -16.87 41.24 -12.62
C GLY A 55 -18.34 41.38 -12.18
N PRO A 56 -18.89 42.60 -12.12
CA PRO A 56 -20.17 42.85 -11.46
C PRO A 56 -21.36 42.20 -12.20
N LEU A 57 -22.23 41.55 -11.43
CA LEU A 57 -23.60 41.25 -11.85
C LEU A 57 -24.40 42.56 -11.76
N ILE A 58 -24.74 43.17 -12.90
CA ILE A 58 -25.60 44.36 -12.93
C ILE A 58 -27.01 43.90 -12.56
N VAL A 59 -27.40 44.09 -11.29
CA VAL A 59 -28.80 43.97 -10.87
C VAL A 59 -29.44 45.34 -11.10
N ALA A 60 -30.14 45.49 -12.23
CA ALA A 60 -31.01 46.64 -12.43
C ALA A 60 -32.18 46.54 -11.43
N ARG A 61 -32.30 47.52 -10.53
CA ARG A 61 -33.54 47.77 -9.79
C ARG A 61 -34.49 48.48 -10.76
N ASP A 62 -35.50 47.77 -11.24
CA ASP A 62 -36.65 48.41 -11.88
C ASP A 62 -37.40 49.26 -10.84
N GLN A 63 -37.28 50.58 -10.95
CA GLN A 63 -38.27 51.51 -10.44
C GLN A 63 -39.18 51.88 -11.62
N ALA A 64 -40.39 51.36 -11.59
CA ALA A 64 -41.45 51.72 -12.50
C ALA A 64 -41.74 53.23 -12.43
N HIS A 65 -41.75 53.89 -13.59
CA HIS A 65 -42.61 55.04 -13.85
C HIS A 65 -42.90 55.15 -15.35
N ASP A 66 -44.21 55.23 -15.65
CA ASP A 66 -44.80 55.54 -16.95
C ASP A 66 -44.24 56.83 -17.56
N ASP A 67 -43.97 56.83 -18.86
CA ASP A 67 -44.66 57.70 -19.84
C ASP A 67 -44.17 57.41 -21.27
N GLY A 68 -45.10 57.42 -22.22
CA GLY A 68 -44.89 56.94 -23.59
C GLY A 68 -44.41 57.96 -24.62
N ILE A 69 -44.55 57.51 -25.88
CA ILE A 69 -44.62 58.25 -27.17
C ILE A 69 -43.43 58.06 -28.16
N ILE A 70 -43.73 57.24 -29.19
CA ILE A 70 -43.55 57.42 -30.65
C ILE A 70 -42.17 57.79 -31.23
N SER A 71 -41.56 56.90 -32.03
CA SER A 71 -41.49 56.99 -33.52
C SER A 71 -40.50 56.01 -34.14
N LYS A 72 -40.87 55.49 -35.31
CA LYS A 72 -40.09 54.67 -36.26
C LYS A 72 -38.97 55.49 -36.90
N LEU A 73 -37.89 54.83 -37.33
CA LEU A 73 -37.25 55.06 -38.63
C LEU A 73 -36.39 53.85 -39.04
N ASP A 74 -36.63 53.38 -40.25
CA ASP A 74 -35.94 52.33 -40.99
C ASP A 74 -34.52 52.75 -41.42
N ASN A 75 -33.62 51.78 -41.63
CA ASN A 75 -33.12 51.35 -42.95
C ASN A 75 -31.63 50.90 -42.99
N ASP A 76 -31.45 49.72 -43.59
CA ASP A 76 -30.39 49.26 -44.49
C ASP A 76 -28.89 49.30 -44.12
N GLY A 77 -28.31 48.09 -44.03
CA GLY A 77 -27.47 47.53 -45.11
C GLY A 77 -25.96 47.76 -45.07
N GLY A 78 -25.19 46.66 -45.23
CA GLY A 78 -23.86 46.72 -45.86
C GLY A 78 -22.74 45.94 -45.18
N ALA A 79 -22.25 44.91 -45.88
CA ALA A 79 -21.13 44.05 -45.52
C ALA A 79 -19.75 44.74 -45.63
N GLY A 80 -18.74 44.20 -44.92
CA GLY A 80 -17.34 44.52 -45.21
C GLY A 80 -16.34 44.11 -44.11
N SER A 81 -15.53 43.10 -44.41
CA SER A 81 -14.42 42.56 -43.64
C SER A 81 -13.34 43.59 -43.27
N SER A 82 -12.76 43.54 -42.06
CA SER A 82 -11.31 43.38 -41.85
C SER A 82 -10.96 43.30 -40.36
N CYS A 83 -9.88 42.56 -40.09
CA CYS A 83 -9.23 42.37 -38.81
C CYS A 83 -8.68 43.70 -38.25
N ALA A 84 -9.01 44.05 -37.01
CA ALA A 84 -8.32 45.10 -36.26
C ALA A 84 -8.28 44.74 -34.76
N VAL A 85 -7.05 44.56 -34.27
CA VAL A 85 -6.67 44.50 -32.87
C VAL A 85 -6.98 45.85 -32.22
N ILE A 86 -7.83 45.88 -31.20
CA ILE A 86 -8.06 47.04 -30.31
C ILE A 86 -8.27 46.41 -28.92
N GLY A 87 -7.36 46.52 -27.96
CA GLY A 87 -6.87 47.78 -27.41
C GLY A 87 -7.79 48.14 -26.25
N VAL A 88 -7.41 47.72 -25.03
CA VAL A 88 -8.15 48.03 -23.80
C VAL A 88 -8.16 49.56 -23.62
N HIS A 89 -9.29 50.19 -23.96
CA HIS A 89 -9.50 51.61 -23.67
C HIS A 89 -10.30 51.74 -22.38
N ALA A 90 -9.67 52.41 -21.42
CA ALA A 90 -10.26 52.91 -20.20
C ALA A 90 -11.57 53.66 -20.49
N VAL A 91 -12.66 53.18 -19.90
CA VAL A 91 -13.92 53.93 -19.86
C VAL A 91 -13.77 55.01 -18.78
N SER A 92 -13.56 56.24 -19.23
CA SER A 92 -13.79 57.44 -18.43
C SER A 92 -15.30 57.58 -18.21
N MET A 93 -15.77 57.35 -16.98
CA MET A 93 -17.13 57.71 -16.57
C MET A 93 -17.12 59.13 -15.98
N LEU A 94 -17.69 60.06 -16.76
CA LEU A 94 -18.12 61.37 -16.28
C LEU A 94 -19.26 61.18 -15.26
N ALA A 95 -19.05 61.76 -14.08
CA ALA A 95 -19.96 61.71 -12.95
C ALA A 95 -21.31 62.40 -13.24
N TRP A 96 -22.40 61.64 -13.13
CA TRP A 96 -23.74 62.14 -12.84
C TRP A 96 -24.36 61.32 -11.71
N GLY A 97 -24.27 61.84 -10.48
CA GLY A 97 -25.38 61.88 -9.52
C GLY A 97 -26.06 60.61 -9.01
N GLY A 98 -25.48 59.41 -9.14
CA GLY A 98 -26.01 58.19 -8.50
C GLY A 98 -24.95 57.49 -7.66
N MET A 99 -25.23 57.23 -6.38
CA MET A 99 -24.36 56.43 -5.51
C MET A 99 -24.39 54.96 -5.98
N TYR A 100 -23.52 54.59 -6.92
CA TYR A 100 -23.27 53.20 -7.27
C TYR A 100 -22.15 52.69 -6.38
N THR A 101 -22.47 51.79 -5.45
CA THR A 101 -21.45 51.01 -4.74
C THR A 101 -20.96 49.93 -5.69
N VAL A 102 -19.77 50.09 -6.26
CA VAL A 102 -19.08 49.00 -6.97
C VAL A 102 -18.60 48.02 -5.90
N LEU A 103 -19.36 46.93 -5.69
CA LEU A 103 -18.90 45.78 -4.93
C LEU A 103 -17.99 44.95 -5.85
N THR A 104 -16.67 45.13 -5.74
CA THR A 104 -15.72 44.16 -6.29
C THR A 104 -15.84 42.87 -5.50
N MET A 105 -16.32 41.80 -6.13
CA MET A 105 -16.43 40.49 -5.48
C MET A 105 -15.16 39.70 -5.76
N THR A 106 -14.26 39.64 -4.78
CA THR A 106 -13.13 38.70 -4.82
C THR A 106 -13.67 37.27 -4.84
N GLU A 107 -13.04 36.40 -5.61
CA GLU A 107 -13.39 34.99 -5.66
C GLU A 107 -13.33 34.38 -4.26
N ARG A 108 -14.42 33.74 -3.86
CA ARG A 108 -14.54 33.13 -2.54
C ARG A 108 -13.84 31.78 -2.53
N LEU A 109 -13.34 31.38 -1.38
CA LEU A 109 -12.41 30.27 -1.19
C LEU A 109 -12.92 29.32 -0.10
N VAL A 110 -12.44 28.10 -0.17
CA VAL A 110 -12.54 27.07 0.87
C VAL A 110 -11.12 26.71 1.31
N VAL A 111 -10.90 26.51 2.60
CA VAL A 111 -9.63 26.06 3.17
C VAL A 111 -9.84 24.87 4.12
N LYS A 112 -9.02 23.83 3.98
CA LYS A 112 -9.15 22.60 4.78
C LYS A 112 -7.80 21.88 4.93
N PRO A 113 -7.55 21.13 6.02
CA PRO A 113 -6.32 20.35 6.15
C PRO A 113 -6.34 19.16 5.20
N ASP A 114 -5.19 18.89 4.58
CA ASP A 114 -4.98 17.73 3.69
C ASP A 114 -3.90 16.81 4.31
N GLN A 115 -4.35 16.04 5.30
CA GLN A 115 -3.52 15.11 6.10
C GLN A 115 -4.27 13.80 6.39
N LEU A 116 -5.06 13.32 5.42
CA LEU A 116 -5.89 12.12 5.54
C LEU A 116 -6.94 12.16 6.68
N ILE A 117 -7.32 13.36 7.12
CA ILE A 117 -8.37 13.58 8.12
C ILE A 117 -9.73 13.40 7.44
N LYS A 118 -10.56 12.50 7.98
CA LYS A 118 -11.94 12.30 7.52
C LYS A 118 -12.90 13.21 8.28
N ARG A 119 -14.06 13.48 7.67
CA ARG A 119 -15.17 14.25 8.29
C ARG A 119 -14.75 15.65 8.77
N ARG A 120 -13.85 16.32 8.02
CA ARG A 120 -13.29 17.63 8.35
C ARG A 120 -14.35 18.70 8.63
N GLY A 121 -15.45 18.70 7.87
CA GLY A 121 -16.58 19.62 8.07
C GLY A 121 -17.19 19.49 9.46
N LYS A 122 -17.49 18.26 9.90
CA LYS A 122 -18.05 17.98 11.25
C LYS A 122 -17.09 18.28 12.40
N LEU A 123 -15.80 18.35 12.11
CA LEU A 123 -14.75 18.72 13.06
C LEU A 123 -14.47 20.23 13.11
N GLY A 124 -15.18 21.05 12.31
CA GLY A 124 -14.91 22.48 12.23
C GLY A 124 -13.55 22.82 11.60
N LEU A 125 -13.00 21.90 10.81
CA LEU A 125 -11.70 22.02 10.14
C LEU A 125 -11.84 22.46 8.67
N VAL A 126 -12.96 23.07 8.29
CA VAL A 126 -13.18 23.63 6.95
C VAL A 126 -13.62 25.08 7.08
N GLY A 127 -12.82 26.00 6.56
CA GLY A 127 -13.24 27.39 6.33
C GLY A 127 -13.94 27.46 4.98
N VAL A 128 -15.19 27.93 4.96
CA VAL A 128 -16.04 27.95 3.76
C VAL A 128 -16.40 29.40 3.45
N ASP A 129 -16.45 29.72 2.16
CA ASP A 129 -16.87 31.03 1.66
C ASP A 129 -16.07 32.17 2.33
N LEU A 130 -14.75 32.17 2.15
CA LEU A 130 -13.82 33.18 2.67
C LEU A 130 -13.12 33.88 1.51
N ASP A 131 -12.70 35.13 1.67
CA ASP A 131 -11.69 35.70 0.77
C ASP A 131 -10.27 35.30 1.22
N LEU A 132 -9.24 35.66 0.46
CA LEU A 132 -7.86 35.32 0.80
C LEU A 132 -7.42 35.84 2.19
N GLN A 133 -7.92 37.01 2.59
CA GLN A 133 -7.61 37.57 3.91
C GLN A 133 -8.28 36.76 5.03
N GLY A 134 -9.55 36.39 4.84
CA GLY A 134 -10.31 35.50 5.72
C GLY A 134 -9.65 34.12 5.83
N VAL A 135 -9.11 33.56 4.74
CA VAL A 135 -8.33 32.32 4.79
C VAL A 135 -7.08 32.47 5.65
N LYS A 136 -6.30 33.56 5.48
CA LYS A 136 -5.12 33.86 6.31
C LYS A 136 -5.50 33.96 7.79
N GLU A 137 -6.58 34.67 8.11
CA GLU A 137 -7.07 34.82 9.47
C GLU A 137 -7.59 33.50 10.07
N TRP A 138 -8.26 32.69 9.25
CA TRP A 138 -8.74 31.37 9.66
C TRP A 138 -7.59 30.39 9.96
N LEU A 139 -6.48 30.49 9.21
CA LEU A 139 -5.29 29.66 9.41
C LEU A 139 -4.46 30.05 10.64
N LYS A 140 -4.38 31.33 11.02
CA LYS A 140 -3.58 31.81 12.17
C LYS A 140 -3.72 30.98 13.46
N PRO A 141 -4.93 30.64 13.94
CA PRO A 141 -5.08 29.83 15.16
C PRO A 141 -4.97 28.31 14.93
N ARG A 142 -4.82 27.84 13.69
CA ARG A 142 -4.92 26.42 13.30
C ARG A 142 -3.64 25.83 12.74
N LEU A 143 -2.91 26.60 11.92
CA LEU A 143 -1.66 26.16 11.33
C LEU A 143 -0.62 25.91 12.43
N MET A 144 0.03 24.75 12.37
CA MET A 144 0.92 24.22 13.40
C MET A 144 0.28 24.05 14.79
N LYS A 145 -1.06 24.00 14.86
CA LYS A 145 -1.76 23.67 16.10
C LYS A 145 -1.93 22.16 16.23
N GLU A 146 -1.55 21.64 17.38
CA GLU A 146 -1.82 20.26 17.74
C GLU A 146 -3.33 20.03 17.92
N THR A 147 -3.87 19.01 17.24
CA THR A 147 -5.29 18.73 17.17
C THR A 147 -5.54 17.25 17.44
N LEU A 148 -6.57 16.94 18.22
CA LEU A 148 -7.03 15.59 18.49
C LEU A 148 -8.16 15.23 17.52
N VAL A 149 -7.99 14.16 16.75
CA VAL A 149 -9.00 13.58 15.86
C VAL A 149 -9.20 12.11 16.22
N GLY A 150 -10.34 11.81 16.85
CA GLY A 150 -10.57 10.48 17.43
C GLY A 150 -9.53 10.18 18.51
N LYS A 151 -8.69 9.15 18.30
CA LYS A 151 -7.57 8.79 19.20
C LYS A 151 -6.23 9.37 18.75
N ALA A 152 -6.15 9.94 17.56
CA ALA A 152 -4.90 10.42 16.98
C ALA A 152 -4.68 11.89 17.31
N LYS A 153 -3.49 12.23 17.78
CA LYS A 153 -3.08 13.59 18.12
C LYS A 153 -1.92 13.99 17.21
N GLY A 154 -2.04 15.11 16.50
CA GLY A 154 -1.00 15.56 15.57
C GLY A 154 -1.12 17.03 15.19
N PHE A 155 -0.08 17.58 14.58
CA PHE A 155 -0.06 18.97 14.13
C PHE A 155 -0.75 19.13 12.77
N LEU A 156 -1.57 20.19 12.64
CA LEU A 156 -2.11 20.62 11.35
C LEU A 156 -1.06 21.45 10.60
N LYS A 157 -0.34 20.83 9.68
CA LYS A 157 0.82 21.41 8.98
C LYS A 157 0.61 21.64 7.48
N ASN A 158 -0.40 21.02 6.90
CA ASN A 158 -0.65 21.04 5.45
C ASN A 158 -2.13 21.33 5.18
N PHE A 159 -2.41 22.40 4.45
CA PHE A 159 -3.75 22.85 4.10
C PHE A 159 -3.90 23.01 2.59
N LEU A 160 -5.11 22.78 2.11
CA LEU A 160 -5.51 22.96 0.72
C LEU A 160 -6.50 24.13 0.65
N ILE A 161 -6.22 25.10 -0.21
CA ILE A 161 -7.12 26.19 -0.58
C ILE A 161 -7.69 25.90 -1.97
N GLU A 162 -8.99 26.03 -2.14
CA GLU A 162 -9.71 25.81 -3.40
C GLU A 162 -10.80 26.88 -3.59
N PRO A 163 -11.26 27.17 -4.81
CA PRO A 163 -12.41 28.04 -5.03
C PRO A 163 -13.66 27.52 -4.32
N PHE A 164 -14.40 28.41 -3.68
CA PHE A 164 -15.75 28.14 -3.20
C PHE A 164 -16.69 28.03 -4.40
N VAL A 165 -17.50 26.97 -4.40
CA VAL A 165 -18.52 26.73 -5.42
C VAL A 165 -19.86 26.95 -4.74
N PRO A 166 -20.61 28.03 -5.06
CA PRO A 166 -21.98 28.17 -4.58
C PRO A 166 -22.85 27.08 -5.20
N HIS A 167 -23.52 26.27 -4.36
CA HIS A 167 -24.40 25.19 -4.81
C HIS A 167 -25.48 24.88 -3.77
N LYS A 168 -26.51 24.16 -4.19
CA LYS A 168 -27.58 23.64 -3.33
C LYS A 168 -27.34 22.16 -2.99
N GLN A 169 -28.00 21.67 -1.95
CA GLN A 169 -27.91 20.25 -1.53
C GLN A 169 -28.31 19.26 -2.64
N GLU A 170 -29.31 19.60 -3.46
CA GLU A 170 -29.77 18.82 -4.62
C GLU A 170 -28.74 18.74 -5.78
N GLU A 171 -27.65 19.49 -5.67
CA GLU A 171 -26.52 19.46 -6.59
C GLU A 171 -25.35 18.63 -6.05
N GLU A 172 -25.40 18.18 -4.79
CA GLU A 172 -24.39 17.30 -4.19
C GLU A 172 -24.72 15.82 -4.42
N PHE A 173 -23.75 15.09 -4.95
CA PHE A 173 -23.79 13.65 -5.20
C PHE A 173 -22.67 12.95 -4.44
N TYR A 174 -22.81 11.64 -4.25
CA TYR A 174 -21.79 10.77 -3.69
C TYR A 174 -21.33 9.76 -4.73
N VAL A 175 -20.01 9.56 -4.84
CA VAL A 175 -19.42 8.50 -5.66
C VAL A 175 -18.31 7.80 -4.89
N CYS A 176 -18.27 6.47 -4.94
CA CYS A 176 -17.15 5.69 -4.44
C CYS A 176 -16.86 4.48 -5.33
N ILE A 177 -15.58 4.17 -5.50
CA ILE A 177 -15.07 2.97 -6.18
C ILE A 177 -14.13 2.26 -5.22
N TYR A 178 -14.32 0.96 -5.00
CA TYR A 178 -13.39 0.16 -4.20
C TYR A 178 -13.21 -1.25 -4.74
N ALA A 179 -11.99 -1.76 -4.58
CA ALA A 179 -11.61 -3.10 -5.01
C ALA A 179 -12.08 -4.16 -4.01
N ALA A 180 -12.57 -5.27 -4.56
CA ALA A 180 -12.84 -6.52 -3.88
C ALA A 180 -12.18 -7.68 -4.64
N ARG A 181 -12.29 -8.91 -4.12
CA ARG A 181 -11.66 -10.08 -4.75
C ARG A 181 -12.28 -10.40 -6.12
N GLU A 182 -13.59 -10.19 -6.21
CA GLU A 182 -14.43 -10.52 -7.35
C GLU A 182 -14.47 -9.43 -8.43
N GLY A 183 -13.93 -8.23 -8.15
CA GLY A 183 -13.95 -7.08 -9.04
C GLY A 183 -14.05 -5.76 -8.26
N ASP A 184 -14.51 -4.71 -8.91
CA ASP A 184 -14.57 -3.36 -8.35
C ASP A 184 -16.02 -2.91 -8.18
N TYR A 185 -16.36 -2.45 -6.98
CA TYR A 185 -17.68 -1.91 -6.67
C TYR A 185 -17.71 -0.41 -6.95
N LEU A 186 -18.66 0.02 -7.79
CA LEU A 186 -19.00 1.41 -8.02
C LEU A 186 -20.30 1.76 -7.27
N LEU A 187 -20.21 2.72 -6.36
CA LEU A 187 -21.27 3.22 -5.51
C LEU A 187 -21.70 4.61 -5.95
N PHE A 188 -23.01 4.86 -5.94
CA PHE A 188 -23.59 6.18 -6.22
C PHE A 188 -24.75 6.49 -5.27
N HIS A 189 -24.80 7.73 -4.76
CA HIS A 189 -25.98 8.25 -4.05
C HIS A 189 -26.29 9.67 -4.51
N HIS A 190 -27.58 9.98 -4.65
CA HIS A 190 -28.06 11.26 -5.19
C HIS A 190 -28.13 12.39 -4.15
N GLU A 191 -28.00 12.05 -2.87
CA GLU A 191 -27.90 13.00 -1.75
C GLU A 191 -26.48 12.90 -1.16
N GLY A 192 -25.55 13.68 -1.70
CA GLY A 192 -24.16 13.74 -1.22
C GLY A 192 -23.98 14.54 0.07
N GLY A 193 -22.73 14.86 0.39
CA GLY A 193 -22.39 15.83 1.41
C GLY A 193 -22.07 15.26 2.79
N VAL A 194 -21.97 16.17 3.76
CA VAL A 194 -21.61 15.85 5.14
C VAL A 194 -22.67 15.00 5.86
N ASP A 195 -23.92 15.03 5.40
CA ASP A 195 -25.08 14.38 6.01
C ASP A 195 -25.58 13.14 5.27
N VAL A 196 -24.78 12.63 4.31
CA VAL A 196 -25.04 11.35 3.62
C VAL A 196 -25.34 10.19 4.58
N GLY A 197 -24.76 10.21 5.79
CA GLY A 197 -24.99 9.21 6.83
C GLY A 197 -24.31 7.88 6.51
N ASP A 198 -25.01 6.77 6.73
CA ASP A 198 -24.54 5.43 6.36
C ASP A 198 -24.75 5.18 4.87
N VAL A 199 -23.80 5.67 4.07
CA VAL A 199 -23.87 5.60 2.61
C VAL A 199 -23.82 4.16 2.09
N ASP A 200 -23.20 3.23 2.83
CA ASP A 200 -23.07 1.84 2.42
C ASP A 200 -24.42 1.11 2.35
N SER A 201 -25.40 1.52 3.16
CA SER A 201 -26.76 0.97 3.14
C SER A 201 -27.71 1.72 2.19
N LYS A 202 -27.38 2.97 1.82
CA LYS A 202 -28.23 3.84 1.00
C LYS A 202 -27.83 3.92 -0.48
N ALA A 203 -26.55 3.75 -0.78
CA ALA A 203 -26.02 3.92 -2.14
C ALA A 203 -26.46 2.79 -3.06
N GLN A 204 -26.71 3.13 -4.32
CA GLN A 204 -26.82 2.15 -5.39
C GLN A 204 -25.43 1.54 -5.63
N LYS A 205 -25.38 0.23 -5.90
CA LYS A 205 -24.13 -0.53 -6.05
C LYS A 205 -24.10 -1.26 -7.39
N LEU A 206 -22.96 -1.19 -8.07
CA LEU A 206 -22.66 -1.92 -9.29
C LEU A 206 -21.31 -2.59 -9.16
N LEU A 207 -21.26 -3.92 -9.32
CA LEU A 207 -20.01 -4.66 -9.42
C LEU A 207 -19.58 -4.73 -10.89
N VAL A 208 -18.34 -4.35 -11.18
CA VAL A 208 -17.64 -4.67 -12.44
C VAL A 208 -16.71 -5.85 -12.14
N GLY A 209 -16.98 -7.02 -12.74
CA GLY A 209 -16.19 -8.21 -12.47
C GLY A 209 -14.75 -8.09 -12.98
N VAL A 210 -13.84 -8.91 -12.44
CA VAL A 210 -12.44 -8.96 -12.93
C VAL A 210 -12.41 -9.22 -14.44
N ASN A 211 -11.71 -8.36 -15.19
CA ASN A 211 -11.62 -8.34 -16.65
C ASN A 211 -12.92 -7.99 -17.41
N GLU A 212 -13.98 -7.58 -16.71
CA GLU A 212 -15.18 -7.03 -17.34
C GLU A 212 -15.03 -5.52 -17.59
N LYS A 213 -15.91 -4.96 -18.43
CA LYS A 213 -15.93 -3.52 -18.72
C LYS A 213 -17.19 -2.88 -18.16
N LEU A 214 -17.05 -1.65 -17.69
CA LEU A 214 -18.19 -0.83 -17.29
C LEU A 214 -18.96 -0.34 -18.54
N HIS A 215 -20.28 -0.58 -18.56
CA HIS A 215 -21.16 -0.16 -19.65
C HIS A 215 -22.07 1.02 -19.23
N PRO A 216 -22.25 2.04 -20.09
CA PRO A 216 -23.07 3.22 -19.77
C PRO A 216 -24.52 2.87 -19.40
N ASP A 217 -25.12 1.88 -20.06
CA ASP A 217 -26.50 1.46 -19.77
C ASP A 217 -26.64 0.88 -18.35
N SER A 218 -25.61 0.17 -17.88
CA SER A 218 -25.59 -0.36 -16.51
C SER A 218 -25.53 0.77 -15.48
N ILE A 219 -24.76 1.83 -15.75
CA ILE A 219 -24.71 3.02 -14.89
C ILE A 219 -26.07 3.69 -14.83
N ARG A 220 -26.67 3.98 -16.00
CA ARG A 220 -27.97 4.66 -16.08
C ARG A 220 -29.09 3.90 -15.37
N GLN A 221 -29.14 2.58 -15.55
CA GLN A 221 -30.20 1.74 -15.01
C GLN A 221 -30.01 1.43 -13.52
N LYS A 222 -28.79 1.08 -13.10
CA LYS A 222 -28.53 0.57 -11.74
C LYS A 222 -28.10 1.67 -10.77
N LEU A 223 -27.26 2.62 -11.20
CA LEU A 223 -26.71 3.66 -10.31
C LEU A 223 -27.54 4.93 -10.32
N LEU A 224 -27.94 5.41 -11.51
CA LEU A 224 -28.57 6.71 -11.69
C LEU A 224 -30.11 6.64 -11.68
N SER A 225 -30.70 5.61 -11.07
CA SER A 225 -32.15 5.42 -11.00
C SER A 225 -32.86 6.62 -10.36
N HIS A 226 -32.31 7.12 -9.25
CA HIS A 226 -32.82 8.26 -8.47
C HIS A 226 -32.19 9.62 -8.83
N ALA A 227 -31.25 9.67 -9.78
CA ALA A 227 -30.63 10.93 -10.19
C ALA A 227 -31.58 11.77 -11.07
N PRO A 228 -31.50 13.12 -11.02
CA PRO A 228 -32.29 13.99 -11.89
C PRO A 228 -32.08 13.65 -13.38
N ALA A 229 -33.17 13.53 -14.14
CA ALA A 229 -33.13 13.10 -15.55
C ALA A 229 -32.17 13.94 -16.41
N ALA A 230 -32.18 15.26 -16.23
CA ALA A 230 -31.31 16.19 -16.95
C ALA A 230 -29.81 15.97 -16.71
N LYS A 231 -29.43 15.43 -15.55
CA LYS A 231 -28.02 15.22 -15.16
C LYS A 231 -27.50 13.81 -15.48
N LYS A 232 -28.36 12.87 -15.89
CA LYS A 232 -27.99 11.45 -16.03
C LYS A 232 -26.89 11.21 -17.06
N ASP A 233 -26.93 11.88 -18.20
CA ASP A 233 -25.93 11.67 -19.25
C ASP A 233 -24.55 12.18 -18.85
N MET A 234 -24.52 13.34 -18.21
CA MET A 234 -23.30 13.92 -17.66
C MET A 234 -22.71 13.05 -16.57
N LEU A 235 -23.52 12.64 -15.59
CA LEU A 235 -23.10 11.75 -14.51
C LEU A 235 -22.61 10.41 -15.07
N SER A 236 -23.31 9.84 -16.06
CA SER A 236 -22.88 8.60 -16.70
C SER A 236 -21.53 8.75 -17.38
N SER A 237 -21.30 9.85 -18.11
CA SER A 237 -20.01 10.13 -18.76
C SER A 237 -18.89 10.34 -17.75
N PHE A 238 -19.16 11.05 -16.65
CA PHE A 238 -18.19 11.27 -15.58
C PHE A 238 -17.84 9.97 -14.87
N LEU A 239 -18.84 9.15 -14.49
CA LEU A 239 -18.63 7.87 -13.80
C LEU A 239 -17.85 6.88 -14.65
N MET A 240 -18.09 6.83 -15.96
CA MET A 240 -17.28 6.02 -16.88
C MET A 240 -15.82 6.49 -16.93
N GLY A 241 -15.60 7.81 -17.10
CA GLY A 241 -14.25 8.39 -17.12
C GLY A 241 -13.50 8.16 -15.80
N LEU A 242 -14.21 8.25 -14.68
CA LEU A 242 -13.67 8.01 -13.35
C LEU A 242 -13.28 6.55 -13.13
N PHE A 243 -14.11 5.60 -13.58
CA PHE A 243 -13.80 4.18 -13.49
C PHE A 243 -12.59 3.79 -14.36
N ASN A 244 -12.52 4.29 -15.59
CA ASN A 244 -11.36 4.07 -16.45
C ASN A 244 -10.08 4.64 -15.82
N LEU A 245 -10.14 5.83 -15.23
CA LEU A 245 -9.02 6.42 -14.50
C LEU A 245 -8.63 5.56 -13.28
N TYR A 246 -9.61 5.06 -12.54
CA TYR A 246 -9.41 4.21 -11.38
C TYR A 246 -8.59 2.96 -11.75
N GLU A 247 -8.97 2.26 -12.82
CA GLU A 247 -8.23 1.08 -13.32
C GLU A 247 -6.85 1.47 -13.88
N ASP A 248 -6.79 2.48 -14.75
CA ASP A 248 -5.57 2.91 -15.45
C ASP A 248 -4.43 3.36 -14.53
N LEU A 249 -4.79 3.88 -13.35
CA LEU A 249 -3.86 4.37 -12.33
C LEU A 249 -3.80 3.44 -11.12
N TYR A 250 -4.34 2.22 -11.20
CA TYR A 250 -4.26 1.21 -10.14
C TYR A 250 -4.75 1.73 -8.78
N PHE A 251 -5.86 2.47 -8.79
CA PHE A 251 -6.57 2.78 -7.57
C PHE A 251 -7.18 1.50 -6.98
N THR A 252 -7.31 1.48 -5.65
CA THR A 252 -7.98 0.41 -4.90
C THR A 252 -9.13 0.95 -4.05
N TYR A 253 -9.16 2.28 -3.88
CA TYR A 253 -10.22 3.03 -3.26
C TYR A 253 -10.21 4.44 -3.84
N LEU A 254 -11.37 4.95 -4.23
CA LEU A 254 -11.57 6.32 -4.68
C LEU A 254 -12.95 6.77 -4.25
N GLU A 255 -13.04 7.81 -3.44
CA GLU A 255 -14.28 8.39 -2.97
C GLU A 255 -14.29 9.89 -3.25
N ILE A 256 -15.41 10.39 -3.76
CA ILE A 256 -15.69 11.80 -3.98
C ILE A 256 -16.96 12.15 -3.22
N ASN A 257 -16.85 13.00 -2.20
CA ASN A 257 -17.99 13.40 -1.37
C ASN A 257 -17.84 14.82 -0.76
N PRO A 258 -18.53 15.85 -1.29
CA PRO A 258 -19.51 15.78 -2.38
C PRO A 258 -18.86 15.88 -3.77
N LEU A 259 -19.47 15.21 -4.75
CA LEU A 259 -19.39 15.52 -6.18
C LEU A 259 -20.49 16.55 -6.47
N VAL A 260 -20.16 17.76 -6.88
CA VAL A 260 -21.17 18.77 -7.20
C VAL A 260 -21.41 18.83 -8.70
N VAL A 261 -22.68 18.86 -9.10
CA VAL A 261 -23.09 19.12 -10.49
C VAL A 261 -24.03 20.31 -10.53
N SER A 262 -23.52 21.46 -10.96
CA SER A 262 -24.28 22.71 -11.09
C SER A 262 -24.11 23.26 -12.51
N GLN A 263 -25.20 23.80 -13.08
CA GLN A 263 -25.21 24.40 -14.42
C GLN A 263 -24.53 23.55 -15.51
N ASP A 264 -24.74 22.23 -15.48
CA ASP A 264 -24.12 21.28 -16.42
C ASP A 264 -22.58 21.22 -16.35
N GLU A 265 -22.02 21.46 -15.17
CA GLU A 265 -20.59 21.38 -14.90
C GLU A 265 -20.33 20.53 -13.65
N VAL A 266 -19.21 19.82 -13.65
CA VAL A 266 -18.81 18.89 -12.58
C VAL A 266 -17.69 19.48 -11.74
N TYR A 267 -17.88 19.50 -10.43
CA TYR A 267 -16.94 20.01 -9.44
C TYR A 267 -16.62 18.92 -8.42
N VAL A 268 -15.33 18.59 -8.27
CA VAL A 268 -14.85 17.59 -7.30
C VAL A 268 -14.47 18.33 -6.01
N LEU A 269 -15.39 18.42 -5.05
CA LEU A 269 -15.14 19.23 -3.85
C LEU A 269 -14.33 18.52 -2.78
N ASP A 270 -14.45 17.20 -2.65
CA ASP A 270 -13.59 16.36 -1.81
C ASP A 270 -13.14 15.12 -2.57
N MET A 271 -11.94 14.64 -2.29
CA MET A 271 -11.45 13.38 -2.80
C MET A 271 -10.62 12.63 -1.76
N ALA A 272 -10.92 11.35 -1.64
CA ALA A 272 -10.24 10.42 -0.77
C ALA A 272 -9.83 9.18 -1.56
N ALA A 273 -8.55 8.85 -1.59
CA ALA A 273 -8.10 7.75 -2.44
C ALA A 273 -6.97 6.90 -1.86
N LYS A 274 -6.88 5.67 -2.36
CA LYS A 274 -5.75 4.76 -2.17
C LYS A 274 -5.34 4.16 -3.51
N ILE A 275 -4.04 4.04 -3.75
CA ILE A 275 -3.46 3.36 -4.91
C ILE A 275 -2.65 2.14 -4.47
N ASP A 276 -2.60 1.10 -5.30
CA ASP A 276 -1.75 -0.05 -5.04
C ASP A 276 -0.28 0.30 -5.29
N ALA A 277 0.45 0.69 -4.23
CA ALA A 277 1.84 1.12 -4.34
C ALA A 277 2.79 0.09 -4.98
N THR A 278 2.39 -1.17 -5.14
CA THR A 278 3.19 -2.18 -5.86
C THR A 278 3.13 -2.04 -7.38
N ALA A 279 2.16 -1.30 -7.92
CA ALA A 279 2.05 -0.99 -9.34
C ALA A 279 2.99 0.16 -9.78
N ASP A 280 3.92 0.62 -8.93
CA ASP A 280 4.84 1.71 -9.23
C ASP A 280 5.58 1.51 -10.56
N TYR A 281 6.02 0.28 -10.85
CA TYR A 281 6.79 -0.06 -12.02
C TYR A 281 5.97 -0.02 -13.31
N LEU A 282 4.64 -0.10 -13.21
CA LEU A 282 3.70 0.06 -14.30
C LEU A 282 3.29 1.52 -14.46
N CYS A 283 3.08 2.21 -13.34
CA CYS A 283 2.47 3.54 -13.31
C CYS A 283 3.47 4.68 -13.15
N LYS A 284 4.80 4.45 -13.04
CA LYS A 284 5.81 5.48 -12.77
C LYS A 284 5.71 6.70 -13.69
N ALA A 285 5.42 6.48 -14.98
CA ALA A 285 5.28 7.55 -15.97
C ALA A 285 4.05 8.45 -15.72
N LYS A 286 2.97 7.91 -15.13
CA LYS A 286 1.75 8.67 -14.79
C LYS A 286 1.82 9.22 -13.35
N TRP A 287 2.31 8.44 -12.40
CA TRP A 287 2.37 8.83 -10.98
C TRP A 287 3.49 9.82 -10.67
N GLY A 288 4.60 9.78 -11.42
CA GLY A 288 5.80 10.56 -11.09
C GLY A 288 6.40 10.14 -9.74
N ASP A 289 6.80 11.13 -8.95
CA ASP A 289 7.32 10.94 -7.59
C ASP A 289 6.19 11.14 -6.58
N VAL A 290 5.24 10.20 -6.59
CA VAL A 290 4.08 10.21 -5.70
C VAL A 290 4.51 10.08 -4.22
N GLU A 291 3.94 10.93 -3.37
CA GLU A 291 4.13 10.86 -1.92
C GLU A 291 2.99 10.10 -1.25
N PHE A 292 3.33 9.31 -0.23
CA PHE A 292 2.37 8.57 0.58
C PHE A 292 2.34 9.14 2.00
N PRO A 293 1.43 10.09 2.31
CA PRO A 293 1.39 10.70 3.62
C PRO A 293 1.10 9.66 4.71
N PRO A 294 1.74 9.76 5.89
CA PRO A 294 1.39 8.91 7.01
C PRO A 294 -0.04 9.22 7.50
N PRO A 295 -0.70 8.29 8.20
CA PRO A 295 -1.95 8.58 8.89
C PRO A 295 -1.80 9.78 9.83
N PHE A 296 -2.86 10.59 9.96
CA PHE A 296 -2.87 11.71 10.90
C PHE A 296 -2.47 11.25 12.31
N GLY A 297 -1.65 12.06 12.99
CA GLY A 297 -1.08 11.76 14.30
C GLY A 297 0.28 11.07 14.26
N ARG A 298 0.79 10.72 13.07
CA ARG A 298 2.17 10.28 12.89
C ARG A 298 2.95 11.26 12.03
N GLU A 299 4.22 11.42 12.35
CA GLU A 299 5.14 12.19 11.53
C GLU A 299 5.81 11.29 10.49
N ALA A 300 6.21 11.90 9.37
CA ALA A 300 7.04 11.22 8.40
C ALA A 300 8.49 11.45 8.81
N TYR A 301 9.24 10.37 9.02
CA TYR A 301 10.66 10.46 9.38
C TYR A 301 11.55 10.19 8.17
N PRO A 302 12.68 10.91 8.02
CA PRO A 302 13.60 10.68 6.91
C PRO A 302 14.17 9.25 6.94
N GLU A 303 14.31 8.65 8.11
CA GLU A 303 14.74 7.25 8.26
C GLU A 303 13.70 6.25 7.71
N GLU A 304 12.39 6.52 7.82
CA GLU A 304 11.37 5.69 7.20
C GLU A 304 11.46 5.77 5.66
N ALA A 305 11.69 6.96 5.11
CA ALA A 305 11.89 7.18 3.68
C ALA A 305 13.16 6.48 3.17
N TYR A 306 14.26 6.53 3.94
CA TYR A 306 15.50 5.82 3.61
C TYR A 306 15.29 4.29 3.53
N ILE A 307 14.58 3.70 4.50
CA ILE A 307 14.26 2.27 4.46
C ILE A 307 13.32 1.93 3.30
N ALA A 308 12.33 2.78 3.01
CA ALA A 308 11.45 2.59 1.85
C ALA A 308 12.22 2.62 0.50
N ASP A 309 13.24 3.48 0.38
CA ASP A 309 14.11 3.53 -0.79
C ASP A 309 14.98 2.26 -0.92
N LEU A 310 15.50 1.72 0.19
CA LEU A 310 16.23 0.45 0.19
C LEU A 310 15.35 -0.74 -0.23
N ASP A 311 14.10 -0.75 0.23
CA ASP A 311 13.08 -1.75 -0.12
C ASP A 311 12.72 -1.71 -1.61
N ALA A 312 12.48 -0.53 -2.18
CA ALA A 312 12.18 -0.36 -3.60
C ALA A 312 13.31 -0.83 -4.53
N LYS A 313 14.55 -0.83 -4.04
CA LYS A 313 15.75 -1.26 -4.77
C LYS A 313 16.09 -2.74 -4.56
N SER A 314 15.20 -3.54 -3.95
CA SER A 314 15.45 -4.95 -3.65
C SER A 314 14.29 -5.88 -3.97
N GLY A 315 14.60 -7.16 -4.21
CA GLY A 315 13.62 -8.24 -4.11
C GLY A 315 13.36 -8.73 -2.67
N ALA A 316 14.20 -8.31 -1.71
CA ALA A 316 13.94 -8.50 -0.29
C ALA A 316 12.95 -7.45 0.22
N SER A 317 12.27 -7.71 1.33
CA SER A 317 11.41 -6.71 1.97
C SER A 317 12.09 -6.09 3.18
N LEU A 318 12.04 -4.76 3.26
CA LEU A 318 12.59 -3.95 4.35
C LEU A 318 11.54 -2.90 4.74
N LYS A 319 10.97 -3.01 5.93
CA LYS A 319 9.93 -2.08 6.41
C LYS A 319 10.34 -1.48 7.74
N LEU A 320 10.11 -0.19 7.91
CA LEU A 320 10.28 0.52 9.16
C LEU A 320 9.14 1.51 9.34
N THR A 321 8.64 1.59 10.57
CA THR A 321 7.53 2.44 10.97
C THR A 321 7.79 2.89 12.40
N LEU A 322 8.03 4.19 12.61
CA LEU A 322 8.25 4.75 13.93
C LEU A 322 6.92 5.02 14.63
N LEU A 323 6.75 4.44 15.82
CA LEU A 323 5.55 4.54 16.64
C LEU A 323 5.76 5.54 17.77
N ASN A 324 6.83 5.37 18.55
CA ASN A 324 7.26 6.26 19.61
C ASN A 324 8.80 6.38 19.60
N PRO A 325 9.38 7.42 18.98
CA PRO A 325 10.84 7.58 18.92
C PRO A 325 11.54 7.60 20.29
N HIS A 326 10.81 8.03 21.34
CA HIS A 326 11.30 8.08 22.72
C HIS A 326 11.18 6.74 23.45
N GLY A 327 10.50 5.74 22.85
CA GLY A 327 10.28 4.42 23.43
C GLY A 327 11.59 3.66 23.70
N ARG A 328 11.60 2.87 24.77
CA ARG A 328 12.78 2.08 25.16
C ARG A 328 12.85 0.70 24.50
N ILE A 329 11.76 0.19 23.92
CA ILE A 329 11.69 -1.14 23.31
C ILE A 329 11.81 -1.01 21.79
N TRP A 330 12.95 -1.44 21.25
CA TRP A 330 13.23 -1.43 19.81
C TRP A 330 13.22 -2.85 19.25
N THR A 331 12.71 -3.01 18.04
CA THR A 331 12.60 -4.31 17.38
C THR A 331 13.31 -4.31 16.02
N MET A 332 14.05 -5.38 15.75
CA MET A 332 14.66 -5.67 14.45
C MET A 332 14.37 -7.14 14.14
N VAL A 333 13.14 -7.40 13.72
CA VAL A 333 12.60 -8.76 13.58
C VAL A 333 12.58 -9.19 12.12
N ALA A 334 12.98 -10.43 11.88
CA ALA A 334 13.06 -10.96 10.54
C ALA A 334 11.83 -11.81 10.15
N GLY A 335 11.07 -11.33 9.16
CA GLY A 335 9.83 -11.92 8.66
C GLY A 335 8.58 -11.18 9.13
N GLY A 336 7.73 -10.75 8.18
CA GLY A 336 6.49 -10.00 8.48
C GLY A 336 5.51 -10.70 9.42
N GLY A 337 5.37 -12.03 9.36
CA GLY A 337 4.54 -12.75 10.33
C GLY A 337 5.15 -12.76 11.74
N ALA A 338 6.48 -12.88 11.83
CA ALA A 338 7.16 -12.86 13.11
C ALA A 338 7.13 -11.47 13.74
N SER A 339 7.36 -10.39 12.97
CA SER A 339 7.34 -9.02 13.49
C SER A 339 6.02 -8.66 14.16
N VAL A 340 4.89 -9.11 13.59
CA VAL A 340 3.57 -8.97 14.22
C VAL A 340 3.51 -9.73 15.54
N VAL A 341 3.87 -11.01 15.56
CA VAL A 341 3.82 -11.83 16.79
C VAL A 341 4.73 -11.30 17.91
N TYR A 342 5.90 -10.76 17.58
CA TYR A 342 6.75 -10.08 18.57
C TYR A 342 6.10 -8.79 19.10
N SER A 343 5.48 -8.00 18.22
CA SER A 343 4.78 -6.77 18.60
C SER A 343 3.57 -7.08 19.49
N ASP A 344 2.77 -8.08 19.14
CA ASP A 344 1.65 -8.56 19.95
C ASP A 344 2.13 -8.98 21.34
N THR A 345 3.21 -9.76 21.41
CA THR A 345 3.76 -10.18 22.71
C THR A 345 4.26 -8.99 23.55
N ILE A 346 4.87 -7.98 22.92
CA ILE A 346 5.30 -6.76 23.64
C ILE A 346 4.08 -6.02 24.19
N CYS A 347 3.03 -5.87 23.38
CA CYS A 347 1.79 -5.22 23.79
C CYS A 347 1.08 -5.99 24.92
N ASP A 348 0.97 -7.31 24.80
CA ASP A 348 0.35 -8.19 25.80
C ASP A 348 1.06 -8.13 27.15
N LEU A 349 2.38 -7.92 27.15
CA LEU A 349 3.20 -7.75 28.34
C LEU A 349 3.27 -6.30 28.86
N GLY A 350 2.39 -5.41 28.35
CA GLY A 350 2.25 -4.03 28.80
C GLY A 350 3.22 -3.02 28.17
N GLY A 351 4.02 -3.43 27.19
CA GLY A 351 5.06 -2.60 26.57
C GLY A 351 4.60 -1.68 25.44
N VAL A 352 3.30 -1.54 25.20
CA VAL A 352 2.75 -0.81 24.03
C VAL A 352 3.20 0.66 23.96
N ASN A 353 3.27 1.36 25.10
CA ASN A 353 3.67 2.76 25.14
C ASN A 353 5.19 2.93 24.94
N ASP A 354 5.97 1.90 25.27
CA ASP A 354 7.42 1.89 25.16
C ASP A 354 7.92 1.29 23.82
N LEU A 355 7.02 0.74 23.01
CA LEU A 355 7.34 0.17 21.70
C LEU A 355 7.67 1.29 20.71
N ALA A 356 8.96 1.38 20.36
CA ALA A 356 9.45 2.49 19.57
C ALA A 356 9.14 2.37 18.08
N ASN A 357 9.23 1.15 17.54
CA ASN A 357 9.08 0.89 16.13
C ASN A 357 8.36 -0.42 15.83
N TYR A 358 7.67 -0.43 14.70
CA TYR A 358 7.27 -1.64 14.00
C TYR A 358 8.05 -1.74 12.70
N GLY A 359 8.53 -2.93 12.36
CA GLY A 359 9.31 -3.12 11.14
C GLY A 359 9.72 -4.57 10.97
N GLU A 360 10.16 -4.88 9.76
CA GLU A 360 10.68 -6.21 9.45
C GLU A 360 11.73 -6.16 8.35
N TYR A 361 12.57 -7.20 8.31
CA TYR A 361 13.37 -7.52 7.15
C TYR A 361 13.16 -9.00 6.74
N SER A 362 12.88 -9.25 5.46
CA SER A 362 12.58 -10.59 4.95
C SER A 362 12.90 -10.74 3.46
N GLY A 363 12.66 -11.91 2.87
CA GLY A 363 13.00 -12.15 1.46
C GLY A 363 14.50 -12.30 1.20
N ALA A 364 15.27 -12.74 2.20
CA ALA A 364 16.72 -12.97 2.12
C ALA A 364 17.53 -11.73 1.67
N PRO A 365 17.49 -10.62 2.45
CA PRO A 365 18.34 -9.47 2.18
C PRO A 365 19.82 -9.85 2.29
N SER A 366 20.65 -9.10 1.56
CA SER A 366 22.10 -9.22 1.63
C SER A 366 22.67 -8.73 2.96
N GLU A 367 23.95 -9.04 3.22
CA GLU A 367 24.70 -8.50 4.35
C GLU A 367 24.66 -6.96 4.37
N GLN A 368 24.87 -6.32 3.22
CA GLN A 368 24.90 -4.86 3.10
C GLN A 368 23.55 -4.24 3.42
N GLN A 369 22.47 -4.78 2.86
CA GLN A 369 21.12 -4.27 3.13
C GLN A 369 20.73 -4.44 4.59
N THR A 370 21.11 -5.57 5.20
CA THR A 370 20.86 -5.79 6.63
C THR A 370 21.68 -4.83 7.49
N TYR A 371 22.92 -4.52 7.10
CA TYR A 371 23.73 -3.49 7.73
C TYR A 371 23.09 -2.10 7.64
N ASP A 372 22.62 -1.70 6.45
CA ASP A 372 21.99 -0.39 6.23
C ASP A 372 20.65 -0.25 6.97
N TYR A 373 19.91 -1.35 7.11
CA TYR A 373 18.71 -1.41 7.95
C TYR A 373 19.06 -1.31 9.44
N ALA A 374 20.02 -2.12 9.91
CA ALA A 374 20.44 -2.15 11.30
C ALA A 374 21.00 -0.80 11.76
N LYS A 375 21.93 -0.19 11.00
CA LYS A 375 22.53 1.10 11.36
C LYS A 375 21.48 2.21 11.53
N THR A 376 20.39 2.15 10.76
CA THR A 376 19.29 3.11 10.84
C THR A 376 18.56 2.97 12.18
N ILE A 377 18.22 1.75 12.58
CA ILE A 377 17.62 1.47 13.90
C ILE A 377 18.56 1.89 15.03
N LEU A 378 19.85 1.52 14.95
CA LEU A 378 20.83 1.87 15.97
C LEU A 378 20.99 3.39 16.10
N SER A 379 21.03 4.12 14.98
CA SER A 379 21.07 5.59 14.98
C SER A 379 19.85 6.22 15.65
N LEU A 380 18.65 5.69 15.38
CA LEU A 380 17.40 6.18 15.95
C LEU A 380 17.33 5.93 17.45
N MET A 381 17.68 4.72 17.89
CA MET A 381 17.56 4.36 19.31
C MET A 381 18.61 5.06 20.20
N THR A 382 19.68 5.62 19.63
CA THR A 382 20.73 6.34 20.36
C THR A 382 20.68 7.86 20.18
N ARG A 383 19.51 8.45 19.90
CA ARG A 383 19.33 9.91 19.85
C ARG A 383 19.20 10.55 21.22
N GLU A 384 18.59 9.84 22.16
CA GLU A 384 18.35 10.32 23.53
C GLU A 384 18.35 9.16 24.53
N LYS A 385 18.76 9.43 25.77
CA LYS A 385 18.83 8.44 26.84
C LYS A 385 17.45 8.17 27.44
N HIS A 386 17.27 6.95 27.93
CA HIS A 386 16.10 6.55 28.72
C HIS A 386 16.58 6.18 30.14
N PRO A 387 15.88 6.57 31.23
CA PRO A 387 16.31 6.30 32.61
C PRO A 387 16.57 4.82 32.92
N ASP A 388 15.76 3.92 32.34
CA ASP A 388 15.87 2.46 32.53
C ASP A 388 16.70 1.77 31.43
N GLY A 389 17.54 2.52 30.71
CA GLY A 389 18.18 2.07 29.48
C GLY A 389 17.18 1.67 28.40
N LYS A 390 17.68 1.06 27.31
CA LYS A 390 16.86 0.60 26.18
C LYS A 390 17.11 -0.87 25.87
N VAL A 391 16.15 -1.50 25.21
CA VAL A 391 16.22 -2.89 24.80
C VAL A 391 16.08 -3.01 23.28
N LEU A 392 16.95 -3.79 22.64
CA LEU A 392 16.84 -4.17 21.23
C LEU A 392 16.52 -5.66 21.10
N ILE A 393 15.38 -5.97 20.49
CA ILE A 393 14.92 -7.33 20.23
C ILE A 393 15.22 -7.70 18.77
N ILE A 394 16.27 -8.51 18.58
CA ILE A 394 16.69 -9.06 17.29
C ILE A 394 16.10 -10.47 17.15
N GLY A 395 14.86 -10.51 16.70
CA GLY A 395 14.04 -11.72 16.71
C GLY A 395 13.78 -12.31 15.32
N GLY A 396 13.16 -13.49 15.34
CA GLY A 396 12.41 -13.99 14.20
C GLY A 396 12.08 -15.49 14.29
N SER A 397 11.30 -15.96 13.33
CA SER A 397 11.01 -17.38 13.14
C SER A 397 12.25 -18.15 12.65
N ILE A 398 12.10 -19.45 12.41
CA ILE A 398 13.10 -20.26 11.71
C ILE A 398 12.97 -19.95 10.22
N ALA A 399 14.00 -19.33 9.64
CA ALA A 399 13.95 -18.94 8.23
C ALA A 399 14.02 -20.17 7.31
N ASN A 400 13.27 -20.14 6.20
CA ASN A 400 13.34 -21.19 5.18
C ASN A 400 14.58 -21.04 4.29
N PHE A 401 14.85 -19.82 3.80
CA PHE A 401 15.88 -19.57 2.78
C PHE A 401 16.81 -18.38 3.08
N THR A 402 16.45 -17.51 4.04
CA THR A 402 17.33 -16.39 4.43
C THR A 402 18.61 -16.93 5.09
N ASN A 403 19.77 -16.50 4.60
CA ASN A 403 21.06 -16.86 5.19
C ASN A 403 21.29 -16.07 6.48
N VAL A 404 21.13 -16.73 7.62
CA VAL A 404 21.24 -16.10 8.94
C VAL A 404 22.65 -15.60 9.20
N ALA A 405 23.68 -16.33 8.74
CA ALA A 405 25.07 -15.88 8.89
C ALA A 405 25.34 -14.56 8.16
N ALA A 406 24.88 -14.43 6.91
CA ALA A 406 25.09 -13.20 6.13
C ALA A 406 24.34 -12.01 6.73
N THR A 407 23.07 -12.18 7.07
CA THR A 407 22.27 -11.12 7.69
C THR A 407 22.85 -10.70 9.05
N PHE A 408 23.24 -11.64 9.90
CA PHE A 408 23.81 -11.32 11.21
C PHE A 408 25.21 -10.71 11.11
N LYS A 409 26.02 -11.02 10.10
CA LYS A 409 27.27 -10.29 9.84
C LYS A 409 27.01 -8.80 9.58
N GLY A 410 25.96 -8.48 8.82
CA GLY A 410 25.56 -7.09 8.58
C GLY A 410 25.16 -6.38 9.86
N ILE A 411 24.37 -7.04 10.71
CA ILE A 411 23.97 -6.52 12.03
C ILE A 411 25.19 -6.33 12.95
N VAL A 412 26.06 -7.34 13.05
CA VAL A 412 27.28 -7.30 13.86
C VAL A 412 28.17 -6.13 13.45
N ARG A 413 28.30 -5.88 12.14
CA ARG A 413 29.05 -4.73 11.62
C ARG A 413 28.44 -3.41 12.09
N ALA A 414 27.12 -3.25 12.01
CA ALA A 414 26.43 -2.06 12.51
C ALA A 414 26.59 -1.88 14.04
N ILE A 415 26.52 -2.96 14.82
CA ILE A 415 26.74 -2.92 16.28
C ILE A 415 28.17 -2.45 16.60
N ARG A 416 29.17 -2.89 15.84
CA ARG A 416 30.56 -2.43 16.03
C ARG A 416 30.72 -0.95 15.75
N ASP A 417 30.09 -0.46 14.69
CA ASP A 417 30.14 0.96 14.29
C ASP A 417 29.43 1.85 15.32
N TYR A 418 28.35 1.37 15.93
CA TYR A 418 27.54 2.09 16.93
C TYR A 418 27.87 1.71 18.39
N GLN A 419 28.98 1.01 18.63
CA GLN A 419 29.25 0.43 19.95
C GLN A 419 29.33 1.46 21.08
N VAL A 420 29.84 2.67 20.79
CA VAL A 420 29.99 3.74 21.79
C VAL A 420 28.62 4.31 22.15
N PRO A 421 27.80 4.82 21.19
CA PRO A 421 26.43 5.24 21.48
C PRO A 421 25.59 4.18 22.19
N LEU A 422 25.69 2.90 21.82
CA LEU A 422 24.93 1.82 22.44
C LEU A 422 25.28 1.63 23.93
N LYS A 423 26.56 1.77 24.29
CA LYS A 423 27.01 1.73 25.69
C LYS A 423 26.54 2.95 26.48
N GLU A 424 26.64 4.15 25.90
CA GLU A 424 26.21 5.39 26.53
C GLU A 424 24.70 5.45 26.82
N HIS A 425 23.92 4.72 26.03
CA HIS A 425 22.46 4.60 26.13
C HIS A 425 22.00 3.34 26.88
N GLU A 426 22.93 2.59 27.47
CA GLU A 426 22.65 1.40 28.28
C GLU A 426 21.77 0.38 27.54
N VAL A 427 22.09 0.13 26.27
CA VAL A 427 21.32 -0.78 25.43
C VAL A 427 21.63 -2.24 25.76
N THR A 428 20.59 -3.02 26.06
CA THR A 428 20.65 -4.47 26.19
C THR A 428 20.03 -5.14 24.95
N ILE A 429 20.70 -6.13 24.37
CA ILE A 429 20.27 -6.79 23.13
C ILE A 429 19.84 -8.23 23.41
N PHE A 430 18.66 -8.62 22.92
CA PHE A 430 18.16 -9.98 22.99
C PHE A 430 18.01 -10.55 21.58
N VAL A 431 18.55 -11.75 21.35
CA VAL A 431 18.66 -12.35 20.02
C VAL A 431 18.04 -13.72 20.02
N ARG A 432 17.08 -13.97 19.12
CA ARG A 432 16.55 -15.33 18.88
C ARG A 432 16.33 -15.54 17.40
N ARG A 433 17.04 -16.52 16.81
CA ARG A 433 16.91 -16.83 15.38
C ARG A 433 17.24 -18.28 15.04
N GLY A 434 16.59 -18.79 14.00
CA GLY A 434 16.91 -20.05 13.33
C GLY A 434 16.85 -19.92 11.82
N GLY A 435 17.33 -20.94 11.09
CA GLY A 435 17.33 -21.00 9.63
C GLY A 435 18.72 -21.35 9.06
N PRO A 436 18.92 -21.25 7.73
CA PRO A 436 20.20 -21.57 7.10
C PRO A 436 21.39 -20.83 7.75
N ASN A 437 22.39 -21.61 8.18
CA ASN A 437 23.63 -21.13 8.83
C ASN A 437 23.42 -20.33 10.13
N TYR A 438 22.33 -20.59 10.87
CA TYR A 438 22.04 -19.83 12.09
C TYR A 438 23.09 -19.98 13.18
N GLN A 439 23.74 -21.14 13.31
CA GLN A 439 24.76 -21.37 14.34
C GLN A 439 25.92 -20.39 14.21
N GLU A 440 26.39 -20.15 12.98
CA GLU A 440 27.43 -19.17 12.70
C GLU A 440 26.96 -17.75 12.98
N GLY A 441 25.72 -17.41 12.58
CA GLY A 441 25.11 -16.12 12.90
C GLY A 441 25.05 -15.86 14.41
N LEU A 442 24.55 -16.81 15.20
CA LEU A 442 24.47 -16.71 16.66
C LEU A 442 25.86 -16.62 17.30
N ARG A 443 26.84 -17.38 16.81
CA ARG A 443 28.23 -17.34 17.29
C ARG A 443 28.82 -15.94 17.15
N VAL A 444 28.76 -15.34 15.95
CA VAL A 444 29.33 -14.00 15.72
C VAL A 444 28.59 -12.90 16.50
N MET A 445 27.29 -13.10 16.78
CA MET A 445 26.51 -12.20 17.60
C MET A 445 26.91 -12.26 19.08
N GLY A 446 27.18 -13.45 19.60
CA GLY A 446 27.73 -13.61 20.96
C GLY A 446 29.14 -13.03 21.09
N GLU A 447 29.98 -13.21 20.06
CA GLU A 447 31.33 -12.65 20.03
C GLU A 447 31.35 -11.12 20.05
N VAL A 448 30.48 -10.46 19.26
CA VAL A 448 30.44 -9.00 19.26
C VAL A 448 30.06 -8.44 20.64
N GLY A 449 29.13 -9.08 21.36
CA GLY A 449 28.78 -8.71 22.73
C GLY A 449 30.00 -8.76 23.67
N LYS A 450 30.75 -9.88 23.64
CA LYS A 450 31.98 -10.04 24.43
C LYS A 450 33.05 -8.99 24.09
N THR A 451 33.28 -8.74 22.81
CA THR A 451 34.34 -7.81 22.35
C THR A 451 34.02 -6.34 22.62
N THR A 452 32.75 -5.96 22.54
CA THR A 452 32.32 -4.55 22.69
C THR A 452 31.98 -4.19 24.13
N GLY A 453 31.66 -5.18 24.96
CA GLY A 453 31.14 -5.03 26.32
C GLY A 453 29.63 -4.75 26.37
N ILE A 454 28.93 -4.81 25.24
CA ILE A 454 27.48 -4.62 25.19
C ILE A 454 26.79 -5.91 25.69
N PRO A 455 25.79 -5.83 26.59
CA PRO A 455 25.01 -6.99 27.02
C PRO A 455 24.20 -7.58 25.85
N ILE A 456 24.63 -8.74 25.33
CA ILE A 456 23.93 -9.45 24.25
C ILE A 456 23.60 -10.88 24.69
N HIS A 457 22.30 -11.19 24.76
CA HIS A 457 21.78 -12.50 25.13
C HIS A 457 21.30 -13.26 23.88
N VAL A 458 21.93 -14.41 23.59
CA VAL A 458 21.75 -15.13 22.32
C VAL A 458 21.07 -16.48 22.53
N PHE A 459 20.01 -16.73 21.77
CA PHE A 459 19.17 -17.93 21.85
C PHE A 459 18.91 -18.54 20.46
N GLY A 460 18.84 -19.87 20.39
CA GLY A 460 18.63 -20.62 19.17
C GLY A 460 17.20 -21.16 19.01
N THR A 461 17.10 -22.28 18.29
CA THR A 461 15.82 -22.92 17.97
C THR A 461 15.18 -23.64 19.14
N GLU A 462 15.98 -24.00 20.15
CA GLU A 462 15.53 -24.60 21.41
C GLU A 462 14.71 -23.64 22.27
N THR A 463 14.86 -22.33 22.05
CA THR A 463 14.12 -21.30 22.78
C THR A 463 12.86 -20.91 21.99
N HIS A 464 11.71 -20.86 22.68
CA HIS A 464 10.43 -20.42 22.09
C HIS A 464 10.58 -19.02 21.48
N MET A 465 9.95 -18.79 20.32
CA MET A 465 10.19 -17.60 19.50
C MET A 465 10.08 -16.29 20.30
N THR A 466 9.00 -16.12 21.03
CA THR A 466 8.70 -14.87 21.76
C THR A 466 9.23 -14.85 23.19
N ALA A 467 9.92 -15.91 23.64
CA ALA A 467 10.42 -16.00 25.03
C ALA A 467 11.36 -14.85 25.38
N ILE A 468 12.16 -14.37 24.42
CA ILE A 468 13.09 -13.27 24.64
C ILE A 468 12.40 -11.94 24.95
N VAL A 469 11.12 -11.76 24.59
CA VAL A 469 10.34 -10.57 24.96
C VAL A 469 10.10 -10.56 26.47
N GLY A 470 9.66 -11.68 27.05
CA GLY A 470 9.48 -11.78 28.49
C GLY A 470 10.79 -11.59 29.26
N MET A 471 11.91 -12.08 28.71
CA MET A 471 13.24 -11.89 29.32
C MET A 471 13.66 -10.42 29.28
N ALA A 472 13.47 -9.76 28.13
CA ALA A 472 13.75 -8.34 27.92
C ALA A 472 12.96 -7.41 28.84
N LEU A 473 11.71 -7.76 29.10
CA LEU A 473 10.79 -6.94 29.91
C LEU A 473 10.77 -7.35 31.39
N GLY A 474 11.64 -8.25 31.82
CA GLY A 474 11.76 -8.65 33.23
C GLY A 474 10.66 -9.59 33.75
N HIS A 475 9.77 -10.08 32.88
CA HIS A 475 8.68 -11.01 33.23
C HIS A 475 9.16 -12.46 33.42
N ARG A 476 10.39 -12.78 33.01
CA ARG A 476 11.01 -14.09 33.24
C ARG A 476 12.53 -13.97 33.35
N PRO A 477 13.19 -14.87 34.10
CA PRO A 477 14.63 -14.87 34.20
C PRO A 477 15.29 -15.16 32.84
N ILE A 478 16.44 -14.55 32.62
CA ILE A 478 17.35 -14.89 31.52
C ILE A 478 17.92 -16.28 31.86
N ALA A 479 17.69 -17.26 30.98
CA ALA A 479 18.19 -18.60 31.20
C ALA A 479 19.73 -18.59 31.29
N SER A 480 20.27 -19.13 32.38
CA SER A 480 21.71 -19.31 32.55
C SER A 480 22.20 -20.45 31.64
N GLU A 481 22.85 -20.07 30.54
CA GLU A 481 23.41 -20.91 29.47
C GLU A 481 22.42 -21.86 28.76
N PRO A 482 22.43 -21.91 27.41
CA PRO A 482 21.73 -22.97 26.70
C PRO A 482 22.39 -24.30 27.07
N ARG A 483 21.59 -25.29 27.52
CA ARG A 483 22.02 -26.70 27.48
C ARG A 483 22.56 -26.92 26.08
N VAL A 484 23.87 -27.16 25.95
CA VAL A 484 24.54 -27.40 24.67
C VAL A 484 23.65 -28.34 23.87
N ALA A 485 23.08 -27.84 22.77
CA ALA A 485 22.21 -28.64 21.94
C ALA A 485 23.04 -29.82 21.45
N VAL A 486 22.67 -31.04 21.88
CA VAL A 486 23.26 -32.28 21.39
C VAL A 486 22.88 -32.37 19.91
N HIS A 487 23.71 -31.83 19.03
CA HIS A 487 23.50 -31.94 17.60
C HIS A 487 23.68 -33.40 17.19
N THR A 488 22.79 -33.90 16.33
CA THR A 488 22.81 -35.25 15.73
C THR A 488 24.13 -35.60 15.04
N ALA A 489 24.98 -34.62 14.73
CA ALA A 489 26.35 -34.85 14.27
C ALA A 489 27.21 -35.62 15.29
N ASN A 490 26.97 -35.45 16.60
CA ASN A 490 27.68 -36.22 17.64
C ASN A 490 27.20 -37.68 17.75
N PHE A 491 26.03 -38.02 17.21
CA PHE A 491 25.57 -39.41 17.15
C PHE A 491 26.33 -40.21 16.08
N LEU A 492 26.74 -39.57 14.97
CA LEU A 492 27.49 -40.21 13.89
C LEU A 492 29.00 -40.31 14.18
N LEU A 493 29.53 -39.46 15.06
CA LEU A 493 30.97 -39.42 15.38
C LEU A 493 31.36 -40.26 16.60
N ASN A 494 30.38 -40.82 17.33
CA ASN A 494 30.64 -41.59 18.55
C ASN A 494 30.20 -43.06 18.39
N THR A 495 30.71 -43.73 17.34
CA THR A 495 30.62 -45.19 17.19
C THR A 495 31.95 -45.84 17.59
N SER A 496 32.32 -45.70 18.86
CA SER A 496 33.27 -46.59 19.52
C SER A 496 32.77 -46.85 20.95
N GLY A 497 31.87 -47.83 21.06
CA GLY A 497 31.52 -48.46 22.33
C GLY A 497 30.12 -48.13 22.86
N SER A 498 29.12 -48.92 22.43
CA SER A 498 28.12 -49.56 23.32
C SER A 498 26.99 -50.16 22.49
N THR A 499 26.81 -51.47 22.64
CA THR A 499 25.71 -52.27 22.09
C THR A 499 24.48 -52.15 22.99
N SER A 500 23.41 -51.49 22.52
CA SER A 500 22.02 -51.89 22.84
C SER A 500 21.01 -51.09 22.00
N THR A 501 20.23 -51.81 21.20
CA THR A 501 19.11 -51.30 20.39
C THR A 501 17.80 -51.45 21.15
N PRO A 502 16.90 -50.45 21.21
CA PRO A 502 15.53 -50.65 21.66
C PRO A 502 14.63 -51.16 20.52
N ALA A 503 13.70 -52.05 20.87
CA ALA A 503 12.80 -52.76 19.95
C ALA A 503 11.72 -51.85 19.31
N SER A 504 11.36 -52.18 18.07
CA SER A 504 10.22 -51.61 17.35
C SER A 504 8.92 -52.31 17.74
N SER A 505 7.86 -51.56 17.98
CA SER A 505 6.49 -52.07 18.00
C SER A 505 5.69 -51.35 16.91
N ARG A 506 5.39 -52.09 15.84
CA ARG A 506 4.35 -51.79 14.87
C ARG A 506 3.12 -52.60 15.28
N SER A 507 1.95 -51.96 15.27
CA SER A 507 0.67 -52.66 15.24
C SER A 507 -0.13 -52.11 14.06
N ASP A 508 -0.23 -52.94 13.02
CA ASP A 508 -1.21 -52.82 11.93
C ASP A 508 -2.60 -53.15 12.46
N THR A 509 -3.63 -52.41 12.03
CA THR A 509 -4.98 -52.97 11.88
C THR A 509 -5.83 -52.06 10.99
N PHE A 510 -6.03 -52.51 9.75
CA PHE A 510 -7.11 -52.11 8.84
C PHE A 510 -8.35 -52.97 9.13
N SER A 511 -9.53 -52.37 9.08
CA SER A 511 -10.76 -53.08 8.68
C SER A 511 -11.83 -52.10 8.20
N ASP A 512 -12.18 -52.23 6.93
CA ASP A 512 -13.34 -51.66 6.25
C ASP A 512 -14.65 -52.26 6.77
N ALA A 513 -15.71 -51.44 6.82
CA ALA A 513 -17.09 -51.92 6.86
C ALA A 513 -17.94 -51.09 5.87
N ARG A 514 -18.42 -51.78 4.83
CA ARG A 514 -19.40 -51.29 3.85
C ARG A 514 -20.79 -51.22 4.47
N SER A 515 -21.56 -50.20 4.10
CA SER A 515 -23.02 -50.24 4.17
C SER A 515 -23.62 -49.53 2.94
N GLU A 516 -24.33 -50.30 2.12
CA GLU A 516 -25.15 -49.84 1.00
C GLU A 516 -26.48 -49.25 1.50
N ALA A 517 -26.91 -48.14 0.91
CA ALA A 517 -28.33 -47.76 0.84
C ALA A 517 -28.55 -46.91 -0.43
N GLY A 518 -29.44 -47.38 -1.31
CA GLY A 518 -29.69 -46.82 -2.64
C GLY A 518 -30.61 -45.59 -2.67
N ALA A 519 -30.49 -44.80 -3.75
CA ALA A 519 -31.40 -43.71 -4.10
C ALA A 519 -31.64 -43.69 -5.64
N PRO A 520 -32.82 -43.25 -6.13
CA PRO A 520 -33.30 -43.46 -7.50
C PRO A 520 -32.86 -42.36 -8.49
N PRO A 521 -33.02 -42.56 -9.82
CA PRO A 521 -32.36 -41.73 -10.82
C PRO A 521 -33.14 -40.45 -11.17
N ALA A 522 -32.44 -39.31 -11.19
CA ALA A 522 -32.93 -38.04 -11.72
C ALA A 522 -32.26 -37.69 -13.05
N ARG A 523 -33.05 -37.11 -13.96
CA ARG A 523 -32.78 -36.80 -15.39
C ARG A 523 -31.69 -35.72 -15.58
N PRO A 524 -31.06 -35.65 -16.78
CA PRO A 524 -29.95 -34.73 -17.03
C PRO A 524 -30.47 -33.30 -17.29
N GLY A 525 -30.20 -32.40 -16.35
CA GLY A 525 -30.25 -30.95 -16.54
C GLY A 525 -28.84 -30.39 -16.54
N ALA A 526 -28.49 -29.62 -17.58
CA ALA A 526 -27.21 -28.97 -17.73
C ALA A 526 -26.92 -28.05 -16.52
N SER A 527 -25.93 -28.43 -15.71
CA SER A 527 -25.38 -27.62 -14.62
C SER A 527 -23.92 -27.35 -14.96
N ALA A 528 -23.57 -26.07 -15.08
CA ALA A 528 -22.18 -25.62 -15.15
C ALA A 528 -21.41 -26.25 -13.98
N VAL A 529 -20.50 -27.18 -14.28
CA VAL A 529 -19.69 -27.86 -13.28
C VAL A 529 -18.65 -26.85 -12.80
N SER A 530 -18.83 -26.30 -11.60
CA SER A 530 -17.69 -25.79 -10.85
C SER A 530 -16.76 -26.97 -10.61
N THR A 531 -15.68 -27.08 -11.36
CA THR A 531 -14.64 -28.09 -11.12
C THR A 531 -14.10 -27.85 -9.71
N ALA A 532 -14.51 -28.69 -8.76
CA ALA A 532 -13.93 -28.68 -7.43
C ALA A 532 -12.42 -28.89 -7.60
N LYS A 533 -11.61 -28.02 -6.99
CA LYS A 533 -10.16 -28.17 -6.99
C LYS A 533 -9.79 -29.52 -6.38
N ALA A 534 -8.71 -30.13 -6.88
CA ALA A 534 -8.26 -31.44 -6.43
C ALA A 534 -8.05 -31.46 -4.91
N THR A 535 -8.50 -32.53 -4.25
CA THR A 535 -8.29 -32.73 -2.80
C THR A 535 -6.82 -33.03 -2.49
N THR A 536 -6.17 -33.82 -3.35
CA THR A 536 -4.76 -34.18 -3.22
C THR A 536 -3.95 -33.41 -4.26
N LEU A 537 -3.10 -32.48 -3.80
CA LEU A 537 -2.24 -31.70 -4.69
C LEU A 537 -0.88 -32.37 -4.92
N PHE A 538 -0.32 -33.02 -3.90
CA PHE A 538 1.02 -33.59 -3.96
C PHE A 538 1.05 -35.02 -3.44
N ASN A 539 1.87 -35.85 -4.07
CA ASN A 539 2.16 -37.22 -3.64
C ASN A 539 3.61 -37.60 -4.00
N ARG A 540 4.03 -38.83 -3.70
CA ARG A 540 5.41 -39.30 -3.95
C ARG A 540 5.79 -39.38 -5.43
N HIS A 541 4.82 -39.27 -6.34
CA HIS A 541 4.98 -39.30 -7.79
C HIS A 541 4.89 -37.91 -8.43
N THR A 542 4.48 -36.86 -7.71
CA THR A 542 4.39 -35.49 -8.23
C THR A 542 5.69 -35.04 -8.91
N LYS A 543 5.55 -34.43 -10.09
CA LYS A 543 6.66 -33.93 -10.91
C LYS A 543 6.48 -32.44 -11.17
N ALA A 544 7.54 -31.69 -10.88
CA ALA A 544 7.54 -30.24 -10.98
C ALA A 544 8.47 -29.75 -12.09
N ILE A 545 8.01 -28.68 -12.75
CA ILE A 545 8.86 -27.75 -13.48
C ILE A 545 9.14 -26.54 -12.60
N VAL A 546 10.39 -26.09 -12.56
CA VAL A 546 10.77 -24.84 -11.86
C VAL A 546 11.00 -23.74 -12.89
N TRP A 547 10.22 -22.66 -12.80
CA TRP A 547 10.44 -21.45 -13.60
C TRP A 547 11.46 -20.56 -12.87
N GLY A 548 12.59 -20.28 -13.51
CA GLY A 548 13.66 -19.45 -12.96
C GLY A 548 14.95 -20.23 -12.66
N MET A 549 16.10 -19.53 -12.70
CA MET A 549 17.41 -20.14 -12.46
C MET A 549 17.70 -20.31 -10.95
N GLN A 550 17.04 -21.27 -10.32
CA GLN A 550 17.06 -21.47 -8.86
C GLN A 550 17.75 -22.76 -8.42
N THR A 551 19.04 -22.89 -8.73
CA THR A 551 19.82 -24.11 -8.46
C THR A 551 19.83 -24.52 -7.00
N ARG A 552 19.92 -23.57 -6.05
CA ARG A 552 19.90 -23.88 -4.61
C ARG A 552 18.55 -24.42 -4.15
N ALA A 553 17.45 -23.85 -4.63
CA ALA A 553 16.11 -24.32 -4.27
C ALA A 553 15.85 -25.71 -4.85
N VAL A 554 16.19 -25.92 -6.13
CA VAL A 554 16.09 -27.24 -6.78
C VAL A 554 16.94 -28.27 -6.05
N GLN A 555 18.19 -27.97 -5.72
CA GLN A 555 19.03 -28.89 -4.96
C GLN A 555 18.41 -29.23 -3.60
N GLY A 556 17.87 -28.24 -2.86
CA GLY A 556 17.19 -28.49 -1.60
C GLY A 556 15.94 -29.37 -1.74
N MET A 557 15.19 -29.25 -2.83
CA MET A 557 14.07 -30.16 -3.13
C MET A 557 14.55 -31.59 -3.38
N LEU A 558 15.65 -31.76 -4.14
CA LEU A 558 16.23 -33.08 -4.40
C LEU A 558 16.82 -33.73 -3.15
N ASP A 559 17.45 -32.93 -2.29
CA ASP A 559 17.95 -33.39 -0.99
C ASP A 559 16.79 -33.87 -0.11
N PHE A 560 15.69 -33.10 -0.08
CA PHE A 560 14.46 -33.48 0.61
C PHE A 560 13.86 -34.78 0.05
N ASP A 561 13.73 -34.87 -1.27
CA ASP A 561 13.23 -36.07 -1.95
C ASP A 561 14.07 -37.30 -1.61
N TYR A 562 15.40 -37.16 -1.58
CA TYR A 562 16.34 -38.24 -1.27
C TYR A 562 16.18 -38.73 0.17
N VAL A 563 16.12 -37.82 1.16
CA VAL A 563 15.94 -38.22 2.57
C VAL A 563 14.53 -38.74 2.85
N CYS A 564 13.53 -38.31 2.08
CA CYS A 564 12.19 -38.91 2.07
C CYS A 564 12.12 -40.27 1.36
N SER A 565 13.26 -40.78 0.88
CA SER A 565 13.34 -42.06 0.17
C SER A 565 12.39 -42.12 -1.03
N ARG A 566 12.26 -41.03 -1.79
CA ARG A 566 11.58 -41.08 -3.08
C ARG A 566 12.42 -41.87 -4.07
N ASN A 567 11.75 -42.50 -5.03
CA ASN A 567 12.44 -43.27 -6.06
C ASN A 567 13.03 -42.37 -7.16
N GLU A 568 12.47 -41.17 -7.33
CA GLU A 568 12.83 -40.23 -8.38
C GLU A 568 12.80 -38.78 -7.86
N PRO A 569 13.60 -37.88 -8.46
CA PRO A 569 13.50 -36.44 -8.29
C PRO A 569 12.07 -35.89 -8.43
N SER A 570 11.70 -34.93 -7.57
CA SER A 570 10.49 -34.11 -7.74
C SER A 570 10.61 -33.17 -8.93
N VAL A 571 11.79 -32.57 -9.14
CA VAL A 571 12.03 -31.64 -10.25
C VAL A 571 12.49 -32.42 -11.47
N THR A 572 11.72 -32.34 -12.56
CA THR A 572 12.06 -33.02 -13.83
C THR A 572 12.77 -32.08 -14.80
N ALA A 573 12.45 -30.79 -14.76
CA ALA A 573 13.01 -29.78 -15.66
C ALA A 573 12.93 -28.37 -15.06
N MET A 574 13.66 -27.45 -15.69
CA MET A 574 13.58 -26.01 -15.40
C MET A 574 13.23 -25.24 -16.67
N VAL A 575 12.57 -24.10 -16.51
CA VAL A 575 12.32 -23.13 -17.59
C VAL A 575 13.02 -21.83 -17.24
N TYR A 576 13.88 -21.34 -18.14
CA TYR A 576 14.57 -20.06 -17.97
C TYR A 576 14.75 -19.35 -19.32
N PRO A 577 13.92 -18.34 -19.65
CA PRO A 577 13.82 -17.79 -21.00
C PRO A 577 15.03 -16.96 -21.45
N PHE A 578 15.92 -16.60 -20.52
CA PHE A 578 17.09 -15.75 -20.77
C PHE A 578 18.33 -16.52 -21.22
N THR A 579 18.27 -17.85 -21.27
CA THR A 579 19.37 -18.71 -21.77
C THR A 579 18.82 -19.73 -22.76
N GLY A 580 19.66 -20.17 -23.70
CA GLY A 580 19.33 -21.31 -24.56
C GLY A 580 19.21 -22.62 -23.78
N ASP A 581 18.68 -23.65 -24.45
CA ASP A 581 18.54 -24.99 -23.89
C ASP A 581 19.89 -25.55 -23.44
N HIS A 582 19.96 -26.07 -22.22
CA HIS A 582 21.15 -26.68 -21.66
C HIS A 582 20.78 -27.71 -20.58
N LYS A 583 21.80 -28.31 -19.96
CA LYS A 583 21.62 -29.20 -18.80
C LYS A 583 22.30 -28.61 -17.59
N GLN A 584 21.61 -28.63 -16.46
CA GLN A 584 22.14 -28.17 -15.18
C GLN A 584 22.48 -29.39 -14.30
N LYS A 585 23.66 -29.35 -13.69
CA LYS A 585 24.12 -30.39 -12.75
C LYS A 585 23.48 -30.22 -11.38
N PHE A 586 23.10 -31.35 -10.79
CA PHE A 586 22.57 -31.49 -9.43
C PHE A 586 23.07 -32.79 -8.78
N TYR A 587 22.86 -32.93 -7.48
CA TYR A 587 23.13 -34.16 -6.72
C TYR A 587 21.83 -34.86 -6.33
N TRP A 588 21.82 -36.19 -6.48
CA TRP A 588 20.82 -37.09 -5.93
C TRP A 588 21.51 -38.02 -4.92
N GLY A 589 21.46 -37.65 -3.64
CA GLY A 589 22.39 -38.16 -2.64
C GLY A 589 23.82 -37.81 -3.02
N HIS A 590 24.65 -38.82 -3.32
CA HIS A 590 26.03 -38.62 -3.75
C HIS A 590 26.24 -38.71 -5.28
N LYS A 591 25.17 -39.02 -6.04
CA LYS A 591 25.26 -39.19 -7.49
C LYS A 591 25.00 -37.87 -8.20
N GLU A 592 25.88 -37.48 -9.14
CA GLU A 592 25.59 -36.37 -10.05
C GLU A 592 24.49 -36.77 -11.06
N ILE A 593 23.49 -35.90 -11.21
CA ILE A 593 22.44 -36.00 -12.21
C ILE A 593 22.37 -34.70 -13.03
N LEU A 594 21.75 -34.78 -14.20
CA LEU A 594 21.55 -33.64 -15.10
C LEU A 594 20.06 -33.41 -15.29
N LEU A 595 19.57 -32.22 -14.94
CA LEU A 595 18.21 -31.79 -15.28
C LEU A 595 18.24 -30.88 -16.52
N PRO A 596 17.33 -31.08 -17.49
CA PRO A 596 17.22 -30.19 -18.63
C PRO A 596 16.67 -28.82 -18.21
N VAL A 597 17.24 -27.77 -18.80
CA VAL A 597 16.77 -26.39 -18.70
C VAL A 597 16.34 -25.95 -20.09
N TYR A 598 15.08 -25.53 -20.21
CA TYR A 598 14.49 -25.10 -21.48
C TYR A 598 14.37 -23.58 -21.52
N LYS A 599 14.59 -23.02 -22.71
CA LYS A 599 14.28 -21.61 -22.97
C LYS A 599 12.76 -21.37 -23.00
N ASN A 600 12.03 -22.24 -23.70
CA ASN A 600 10.58 -22.08 -23.90
C ASN A 600 9.79 -23.03 -23.00
N MET A 601 8.71 -22.53 -22.40
CA MET A 601 7.82 -23.34 -21.57
C MET A 601 7.16 -24.47 -22.38
N SER A 602 6.76 -24.20 -23.61
CA SER A 602 6.13 -25.17 -24.51
C SER A 602 6.98 -26.42 -24.73
N ASP A 603 8.30 -26.27 -24.84
CA ASP A 603 9.23 -27.36 -25.06
C ASP A 603 9.37 -28.23 -23.80
N ALA A 604 9.37 -27.60 -22.63
CA ALA A 604 9.39 -28.30 -21.34
C ALA A 604 8.10 -29.10 -21.14
N MET A 605 6.93 -28.47 -21.30
CA MET A 605 5.63 -29.12 -21.12
C MET A 605 5.44 -30.30 -22.07
N LYS A 606 5.81 -30.14 -23.35
CA LYS A 606 5.73 -31.22 -24.35
C LYS A 606 6.65 -32.41 -24.06
N LYS A 607 7.84 -32.17 -23.54
CA LYS A 607 8.84 -33.22 -23.25
C LYS A 607 8.60 -33.92 -21.91
N HIS A 608 7.86 -33.30 -21.01
CA HIS A 608 7.58 -33.79 -19.66
C HIS A 608 6.06 -33.80 -19.39
N PRO A 609 5.28 -34.66 -20.08
CA PRO A 609 3.83 -34.72 -19.95
C PRO A 609 3.36 -35.22 -18.57
N GLU A 610 4.26 -35.79 -17.76
CA GLU A 610 3.99 -36.25 -16.40
C GLU A 610 3.95 -35.13 -15.35
N VAL A 611 4.34 -33.91 -15.72
CA VAL A 611 4.39 -32.75 -14.82
C VAL A 611 3.00 -32.25 -14.50
N ASP A 612 2.71 -32.18 -13.21
CA ASP A 612 1.47 -31.71 -12.60
C ASP A 612 1.65 -30.44 -11.75
N VAL A 613 2.88 -29.95 -11.61
CA VAL A 613 3.21 -28.79 -10.77
C VAL A 613 4.18 -27.86 -11.48
N LEU A 614 3.91 -26.55 -11.42
CA LEU A 614 4.90 -25.52 -11.76
C LEU A 614 5.21 -24.66 -10.53
N ILE A 615 6.49 -24.55 -10.19
CA ILE A 615 6.97 -23.67 -9.12
C ILE A 615 7.58 -22.44 -9.76
N SER A 616 6.87 -21.32 -9.68
CA SER A 616 7.32 -20.06 -10.27
C SER A 616 8.19 -19.25 -9.31
N PHE A 617 9.46 -19.04 -9.68
CA PHE A 617 10.36 -18.05 -9.08
C PHE A 617 10.54 -16.82 -9.99
N ALA A 618 9.54 -16.55 -10.82
CA ALA A 618 9.50 -15.34 -11.61
C ALA A 618 9.58 -14.10 -10.71
N SER A 619 10.30 -13.08 -11.17
CA SER A 619 10.30 -11.77 -10.52
C SER A 619 8.88 -11.19 -10.51
N LEU A 620 8.59 -10.23 -9.63
CA LEU A 620 7.27 -9.58 -9.58
C LEU A 620 6.80 -9.08 -10.96
N ARG A 621 7.74 -8.63 -11.80
CA ARG A 621 7.47 -8.07 -13.14
C ARG A 621 7.12 -9.13 -14.18
N SER A 622 7.50 -10.39 -13.97
CA SER A 622 7.31 -11.49 -14.92
C SER A 622 6.38 -12.58 -14.38
N ALA A 623 5.97 -12.49 -13.11
CA ALA A 623 5.14 -13.49 -12.44
C ALA A 623 3.74 -13.59 -13.06
N TYR A 624 3.12 -12.46 -13.42
CA TYR A 624 1.80 -12.45 -14.06
C TYR A 624 1.82 -13.22 -15.39
N ASP A 625 2.66 -12.80 -16.35
CA ASP A 625 2.69 -13.39 -17.68
C ASP A 625 3.10 -14.87 -17.65
N SER A 626 4.12 -15.22 -16.87
CA SER A 626 4.56 -16.63 -16.74
C SER A 626 3.51 -17.54 -16.11
N THR A 627 2.72 -17.02 -15.16
CA THR A 627 1.61 -17.77 -14.56
C THR A 627 0.46 -17.93 -15.55
N MET A 628 0.08 -16.85 -16.25
CA MET A 628 -0.98 -16.91 -17.26
C MET A 628 -0.61 -17.81 -18.45
N GLU A 629 0.66 -17.84 -18.85
CA GLU A 629 1.19 -18.79 -19.83
C GLU A 629 1.08 -20.23 -19.31
N THR A 630 1.46 -20.48 -18.05
CA THR A 630 1.38 -21.81 -17.42
C THR A 630 -0.05 -22.35 -17.42
N LEU A 631 -1.04 -21.51 -17.11
CA LEU A 631 -2.44 -21.90 -17.06
C LEU A 631 -3.04 -22.31 -18.42
N GLN A 632 -2.31 -22.12 -19.52
CA GLN A 632 -2.70 -22.64 -20.85
C GLN A 632 -2.38 -24.13 -21.00
N TYR A 633 -1.54 -24.70 -20.12
CA TYR A 633 -1.15 -26.11 -20.14
C TYR A 633 -1.96 -26.89 -19.10
N ALA A 634 -3.04 -27.54 -19.55
CA ALA A 634 -3.98 -28.27 -18.68
C ALA A 634 -3.37 -29.42 -17.85
N GLN A 635 -2.12 -29.79 -18.10
CA GLN A 635 -1.39 -30.76 -17.28
C GLN A 635 -0.97 -30.20 -15.92
N VAL A 636 -0.85 -28.87 -15.77
CA VAL A 636 -0.46 -28.17 -14.52
C VAL A 636 -1.66 -27.60 -13.78
#